data_AF-H1S063-F1
#
_entry.id   AF-H1S063-F1
#
_cell.length_a   1.000
_cell.length_b   1.000
_cell.length_c   1.000
_cell.angle_alpha   90.00
_cell.angle_beta   90.00
_cell.angle_gamma   90.00
#
_symmetry.space_group_name_H-M   'P 1'
#
loop_
_entity.id
_entity.type
_entity.pdbx_description
1 polymer ?
#
loop_
_entity_poly.entity_id
_entity_poly.type
_entity_poly.pdbx_seq_one_letter_code
_entity_poly.pdbx_strand_id
1 'polypeptide(L)'
;MTPERFRALTESYGADPARWPEGERAEGQAMAADPGHLAALANAAALDRLLAAHQVAAPEAALQRRIAASAPTPRSPWWWSGLGLAGVGLAGSLAGALLVSAVLATVPVPAAIDLPYASTGFGGMAHSGSEE
;
A
#
# COMPACT_ATOMS: atom_id res chain seq x y z
N MET A 1 32.93 15.68 -10.45
CA MET A 1 33.46 15.18 -11.74
C MET A 1 33.55 16.28 -12.79
N THR A 2 34.36 16.07 -13.84
CA THR A 2 34.45 17.00 -14.99
C THR A 2 33.34 16.72 -16.02
N PRO A 3 32.92 17.72 -16.84
CA PRO A 3 31.93 17.54 -17.90
C PRO A 3 32.30 16.44 -18.90
N GLU A 4 33.58 16.31 -19.24
CA GLU A 4 34.09 15.28 -20.15
C GLU A 4 33.92 13.89 -19.53
N ARG A 5 34.16 13.75 -18.22
CA ARG A 5 34.01 12.47 -17.54
C ARG A 5 32.55 12.06 -17.45
N PHE A 6 31.67 13.00 -17.15
CA PHE A 6 30.23 12.75 -17.15
C PHE A 6 29.70 12.35 -18.53
N ARG A 7 30.16 13.01 -19.59
CA ARG A 7 29.79 12.63 -20.96
C ARG A 7 30.18 11.17 -21.23
N ALA A 8 31.43 10.81 -20.97
CA ALA A 8 31.89 9.43 -21.11
C ALA A 8 31.08 8.43 -20.25
N LEU A 9 30.69 8.84 -19.03
CA LEU A 9 29.83 8.05 -18.15
C LEU A 9 28.45 7.79 -18.78
N THR A 10 27.78 8.85 -19.26
CA THR A 10 26.46 8.74 -19.90
C THR A 10 26.49 8.00 -21.23
N GLU A 11 27.57 8.12 -22.01
CA GLU A 11 27.75 7.41 -23.28
C GLU A 11 28.00 5.91 -23.05
N SER A 12 28.70 5.53 -21.97
CA SER A 12 29.04 4.14 -21.68
C SER A 12 27.94 3.38 -20.94
N TYR A 13 27.27 4.05 -19.99
CA TYR A 13 26.31 3.41 -19.08
C TYR A 13 24.85 3.82 -19.31
N GLY A 14 24.61 4.81 -20.17
CA GLY A 14 23.29 5.38 -20.42
C GLY A 14 22.88 6.45 -19.40
N ALA A 15 21.62 6.87 -19.48
CA ALA A 15 21.09 7.97 -18.68
C ALA A 15 20.67 7.56 -17.26
N ASP A 16 20.64 6.26 -16.96
CA ASP A 16 20.16 5.71 -15.69
C ASP A 16 21.28 5.68 -14.62
N PRO A 17 21.18 6.48 -13.54
CA PRO A 17 22.21 6.53 -12.51
C PRO A 17 22.40 5.22 -11.75
N ALA A 18 21.41 4.33 -11.74
CA ALA A 18 21.55 3.03 -11.07
C ALA A 18 22.60 2.13 -11.76
N ARG A 19 22.85 2.35 -13.06
CA ARG A 19 23.81 1.57 -13.85
C ARG A 19 25.24 2.11 -13.76
N TRP A 20 25.42 3.30 -13.16
CA TRP A 20 26.73 3.92 -13.05
C TRP A 20 27.61 3.21 -12.00
N PRO A 21 28.95 3.20 -12.20
CA PRO A 21 29.90 2.69 -11.21
C PRO A 21 29.71 3.36 -9.85
N GLU A 22 29.80 2.57 -8.79
CA GLU A 22 29.52 3.01 -7.41
C GLU A 22 30.30 4.27 -7.01
N GLY A 23 31.60 4.32 -7.34
CA GLY A 23 32.47 5.45 -7.01
C GLY A 23 32.15 6.75 -7.73
N GLU A 24 31.44 6.69 -8.86
CA GLU A 24 31.14 7.86 -9.69
C GLU A 24 29.65 8.24 -9.65
N ARG A 25 28.80 7.40 -9.06
CA ARG A 25 27.35 7.56 -9.05
C ARG A 25 26.91 8.84 -8.36
N ALA A 26 27.43 9.13 -7.17
CA ALA A 26 27.03 10.30 -6.39
C ALA A 26 27.42 11.61 -7.11
N GLU A 27 28.65 11.68 -7.61
CA GLU A 27 29.12 12.84 -8.38
C GLU A 27 28.35 13.00 -9.70
N GLY A 28 28.02 11.89 -10.37
CA GLY A 28 27.26 11.91 -11.62
C GLY A 28 25.85 12.39 -11.40
N GLN A 29 25.21 11.99 -10.30
CA GLN A 29 23.86 12.43 -9.96
C GLN A 29 23.83 13.92 -9.64
N ALA A 30 24.86 14.42 -8.93
CA ALA A 30 25.01 15.85 -8.68
C ALA A 30 25.15 16.64 -10.00
N MET A 31 25.93 16.12 -10.95
CA MET A 31 26.10 16.76 -12.26
C MET A 31 24.85 16.64 -13.16
N ALA A 32 24.10 15.55 -13.03
CA ALA A 32 22.84 15.34 -13.73
C ALA A 32 21.71 16.26 -13.25
N ALA A 33 21.81 16.76 -12.01
CA ALA A 33 20.88 17.75 -11.47
C ALA A 33 21.10 19.16 -12.04
N ASP A 34 22.25 19.42 -12.70
CA ASP A 34 22.53 20.68 -13.37
C ASP A 34 21.75 20.78 -14.70
N PRO A 35 20.91 21.82 -14.89
CA PRO A 35 20.19 22.07 -16.13
C PRO A 35 21.07 22.06 -17.39
N GLY A 36 22.35 22.45 -17.29
CA GLY A 36 23.29 22.47 -18.41
C GLY A 36 23.54 21.10 -19.06
N HIS A 37 23.27 20.01 -18.33
CA HIS A 37 23.53 18.64 -18.79
C HIS A 37 22.26 17.87 -19.19
N LEU A 38 21.08 18.48 -19.06
CA LEU A 38 19.79 17.85 -19.36
C LEU A 38 19.67 17.42 -20.82
N ALA A 39 20.21 18.21 -21.77
CA ALA A 39 20.15 17.85 -23.19
C ALA A 39 20.97 16.59 -23.50
N ALA A 40 22.16 16.46 -22.90
CA ALA A 40 22.99 15.27 -23.06
C ALA A 40 22.32 14.03 -22.46
N LEU A 41 21.76 14.16 -21.25
CA LEU A 41 20.99 13.10 -20.60
C LEU A 41 19.74 12.71 -21.39
N ALA A 42 19.01 13.68 -21.96
CA ALA A 42 17.82 13.42 -22.75
C ALA A 42 18.15 12.60 -24.01
N ASN A 43 19.29 12.87 -24.66
CA ASN A 43 19.76 12.09 -25.80
C ASN A 43 20.11 10.65 -25.39
N ALA A 44 20.85 10.46 -24.31
CA ALA A 44 21.16 9.13 -23.78
C ALA A 44 19.88 8.37 -23.40
N ALA A 45 18.92 9.03 -22.74
CA ALA A 45 17.64 8.44 -22.35
C ALA A 45 16.75 8.10 -23.57
N ALA A 46 16.84 8.87 -24.66
CA ALA A 46 16.15 8.55 -25.90
C ALA A 46 16.72 7.26 -26.52
N LEU A 47 18.04 7.12 -26.56
CA LEU A 47 18.69 5.89 -27.02
C LEU A 47 18.33 4.69 -26.12
N ASP A 48 18.40 4.86 -24.80
CA ASP A 48 18.01 3.82 -23.83
C ASP A 48 16.57 3.32 -24.09
N ARG A 49 15.63 4.23 -24.37
CA ARG A 49 14.24 3.86 -24.70
C ARG A 49 14.12 3.10 -26.02
N LEU A 50 14.87 3.48 -27.05
CA LEU A 50 14.89 2.76 -28.33
C LEU A 50 15.43 1.34 -28.15
N LEU A 51 16.49 1.19 -27.36
CA LEU A 51 17.07 -0.12 -27.05
C LEU A 51 16.11 -0.97 -26.20
N ALA A 52 15.46 -0.37 -25.20
CA ALA A 52 14.48 -1.07 -24.35
C ALA A 52 13.22 -1.51 -25.12
N ALA A 53 12.87 -0.82 -26.21
CA ALA A 53 11.75 -1.21 -27.07
C ALA A 53 12.05 -2.41 -27.96
N HIS A 54 13.31 -2.83 -28.09
CA HIS A 54 13.68 -3.98 -28.90
C HIS A 54 13.17 -5.28 -28.26
N GLN A 55 12.25 -5.95 -28.94
CA GLN A 55 11.74 -7.25 -28.51
C GLN A 55 12.59 -8.39 -29.07
N VAL A 56 13.05 -9.27 -28.19
CA VAL A 56 13.74 -10.50 -28.56
C VAL A 56 12.73 -11.65 -28.58
N ALA A 57 12.85 -12.55 -29.57
CA ALA A 57 11.99 -13.73 -29.65
C ALA A 57 12.10 -14.59 -28.39
N ALA A 58 10.97 -15.19 -27.97
CA ALA A 58 10.96 -16.05 -26.80
C ALA A 58 11.95 -17.23 -26.96
N PRO A 59 12.74 -17.56 -25.92
CA PRO A 59 13.66 -18.69 -25.98
C PRO A 59 12.90 -20.00 -26.13
N GLU A 60 13.52 -20.99 -26.76
CA GLU A 60 12.91 -22.31 -26.95
C GLU A 60 12.52 -22.97 -25.60
N ALA A 61 11.40 -23.69 -25.59
CA ALA A 61 10.88 -24.37 -24.39
C ALA A 61 11.90 -25.30 -23.73
N ALA A 62 12.80 -25.90 -24.51
CA ALA A 62 13.89 -26.73 -23.99
C ALA A 62 14.86 -25.94 -23.11
N LEU A 63 15.23 -24.71 -23.51
CA LEU A 63 16.10 -23.84 -22.73
C LEU A 63 15.40 -23.37 -21.44
N GLN A 64 14.13 -22.99 -21.54
CA GLN A 64 13.33 -22.57 -20.38
C GLN A 64 13.29 -23.68 -19.32
N ARG A 65 13.05 -24.94 -19.72
CA ARG A 65 13.06 -26.10 -18.82
C ARG A 65 14.41 -26.31 -18.16
N ARG A 66 15.50 -26.18 -18.91
CA ARG A 66 16.88 -26.32 -18.37
C ARG A 66 17.18 -25.26 -17.32
N ILE A 67 16.79 -24.00 -17.56
CA ILE A 67 16.98 -22.91 -16.60
C ILE A 67 16.14 -23.17 -15.33
N ALA A 68 14.87 -23.54 -15.48
CA ALA A 68 14.00 -23.86 -14.36
C ALA A 68 14.54 -25.02 -13.51
N ALA A 69 15.08 -26.06 -14.15
CA ALA A 69 15.71 -27.19 -13.47
C ALA A 69 17.04 -26.83 -12.78
N SER A 70 17.71 -25.76 -13.22
CA SER A 70 18.96 -25.27 -12.60
C SER A 70 18.74 -24.35 -11.40
N ALA A 71 17.49 -23.97 -11.12
CA ALA A 71 17.19 -23.08 -10.01
C ALA A 71 17.49 -23.74 -8.66
N PRO A 72 18.12 -23.03 -7.70
CA PRO A 72 18.36 -23.56 -6.36
C PRO A 72 17.03 -23.87 -5.66
N THR A 73 16.95 -25.03 -5.02
CA THR A 73 15.77 -25.42 -4.24
C THR A 73 15.52 -24.41 -3.10
N PRO A 74 14.29 -23.89 -2.93
CA PRO A 74 14.00 -22.95 -1.85
C PRO A 74 14.25 -23.61 -0.49
N ARG A 75 15.05 -22.92 0.33
CA ARG A 75 15.37 -23.35 1.69
C ARG A 75 14.17 -23.03 2.59
N SER A 76 13.38 -24.05 2.90
CA SER A 76 12.21 -24.01 3.78
C SER A 76 10.93 -23.41 3.16
N PRO A 77 9.75 -24.01 3.41
CA PRO A 77 8.51 -23.45 2.96
C PRO A 77 8.10 -22.24 3.84
N TRP A 78 8.16 -21.05 3.26
CA TRP A 78 7.60 -19.79 3.79
C TRP A 78 6.20 -19.96 4.39
N TRP A 79 5.38 -20.89 3.89
CA TRP A 79 3.97 -21.02 4.27
C TRP A 79 3.74 -21.38 5.75
N TRP A 80 4.77 -21.86 6.47
CA TRP A 80 4.69 -22.03 7.92
C TRP A 80 4.65 -20.70 8.68
N SER A 81 5.16 -19.60 8.11
CA SER A 81 5.08 -18.27 8.73
C SER A 81 3.65 -17.69 8.73
N GLY A 82 2.77 -18.18 7.84
CA GLY A 82 1.37 -17.71 7.76
C GLY A 82 0.45 -18.31 8.83
N LEU A 83 0.69 -19.54 9.28
CA LEU A 83 -0.12 -20.17 10.34
C LEU A 83 0.03 -19.46 11.70
N GLY A 84 1.17 -18.81 11.94
CA GLY A 84 1.39 -18.03 13.17
C GLY A 84 0.51 -16.78 13.29
N LEU A 85 0.17 -16.12 12.17
CA LEU A 85 -0.64 -14.89 12.20
C LEU A 85 -2.15 -15.18 12.28
N ALA A 86 -2.61 -16.27 11.66
CA ALA A 86 -4.03 -16.64 11.69
C ALA A 86 -4.53 -17.00 13.11
N GLY A 87 -3.65 -17.53 13.97
CA GLY A 87 -3.99 -17.85 15.37
C GLY A 87 -4.17 -16.63 16.28
N VAL A 88 -3.42 -15.54 16.05
CA VAL A 88 -3.46 -14.33 16.90
C VAL A 88 -4.75 -13.54 16.69
N GLY A 89 -5.32 -13.57 15.48
CA GLY A 89 -6.56 -12.84 15.15
C GLY A 89 -7.80 -13.33 15.92
N LEU A 90 -7.94 -14.64 16.14
CA LEU A 90 -9.09 -15.20 16.86
C LEU A 90 -9.02 -14.96 18.37
N ALA A 91 -7.82 -15.06 18.97
CA ALA A 91 -7.64 -14.81 20.40
C ALA A 91 -7.86 -13.33 20.77
N GLY A 92 -7.42 -12.40 19.90
CA GLY A 92 -7.62 -10.96 20.10
C GLY A 92 -9.10 -10.53 20.05
N SER A 93 -9.89 -11.16 19.19
CA SER A 93 -11.33 -10.87 19.03
C SER A 93 -12.13 -11.19 20.30
N LEU A 94 -11.92 -12.37 20.91
CA LEU A 94 -12.62 -12.74 22.14
C LEU A 94 -12.26 -11.83 23.32
N ALA A 95 -10.97 -11.50 23.47
CA ALA A 95 -10.52 -10.63 24.54
C ALA A 95 -11.11 -9.21 24.43
N GLY A 96 -11.17 -8.65 23.20
CA GLY A 96 -11.78 -7.34 22.96
C GLY A 96 -13.28 -7.32 23.23
N ALA A 97 -14.01 -8.36 22.81
CA ALA A 97 -15.47 -8.45 23.05
C ALA A 97 -15.81 -8.52 24.54
N LEU A 98 -15.04 -9.30 25.33
CA LEU A 98 -15.23 -9.39 26.77
C LEU A 98 -14.94 -8.07 27.49
N LEU A 99 -13.89 -7.35 27.08
CA LEU A 99 -13.56 -6.02 27.61
C LEU A 99 -14.68 -5.00 27.36
N VAL A 100 -15.21 -4.93 26.12
CA VAL A 100 -16.31 -4.01 25.79
C VAL A 100 -17.56 -4.33 26.60
N SER A 101 -17.89 -5.62 26.76
CA SER A 101 -19.06 -6.03 27.55
C SER A 101 -18.91 -5.69 29.03
N ALA A 102 -17.71 -5.86 29.61
CA ALA A 102 -17.45 -5.49 30.99
C ALA A 102 -17.54 -3.97 31.21
N VAL A 103 -17.03 -3.17 30.25
CA VAL A 103 -17.11 -1.71 30.33
C VAL A 103 -18.56 -1.23 30.24
N LEU A 104 -19.36 -1.72 29.27
CA LEU A 104 -20.78 -1.34 29.18
C LEU A 104 -21.58 -1.71 30.43
N ALA A 105 -21.25 -2.82 31.10
CA ALA A 105 -21.92 -3.22 32.34
C ALA A 105 -21.65 -2.27 33.52
N THR A 106 -20.61 -1.44 33.44
CA THR A 106 -20.29 -0.44 34.48
C THR A 106 -20.84 0.95 34.19
N VAL A 107 -21.44 1.17 33.01
CA VAL A 107 -22.07 2.45 32.66
C VAL A 107 -23.47 2.50 33.27
N PRO A 108 -23.76 3.39 34.23
CA PRO A 108 -25.09 3.51 34.81
C PRO A 108 -26.09 4.01 33.75
N VAL A 109 -27.22 3.31 33.61
CA VAL A 109 -28.34 3.77 32.79
C VAL A 109 -28.90 5.05 33.44
N PRO A 110 -29.00 6.19 32.74
CA PRO A 110 -29.60 7.37 33.31
C PRO A 110 -31.05 7.05 33.70
N ALA A 111 -31.42 7.38 34.95
CA ALA A 111 -32.78 7.21 35.44
C ALA A 111 -33.76 7.90 34.49
N ALA A 112 -34.85 7.20 34.14
CA ALA A 112 -35.91 7.76 33.33
C ALA A 112 -36.36 9.10 33.94
N ILE A 113 -36.26 10.18 33.16
CA ILE A 113 -36.75 11.48 33.58
C ILE A 113 -38.27 11.37 33.65
N ASP A 114 -38.79 11.38 34.87
CA ASP A 114 -40.23 11.39 35.14
C ASP A 114 -40.75 12.79 34.79
N LEU A 115 -41.15 12.98 33.51
CA LEU A 115 -41.69 14.24 33.01
C LEU A 115 -43.19 14.31 33.36
N PRO A 116 -43.63 15.21 34.28
CA PRO A 116 -45.02 15.25 34.79
C PRO A 116 -46.07 15.75 33.78
N TYR A 117 -45.74 15.78 32.48
CA TYR A 117 -46.51 16.46 31.43
C TYR A 117 -46.93 15.54 30.27
N ALA A 118 -46.59 14.25 30.28
CA ALA A 118 -47.00 13.32 29.21
C ALA A 118 -48.49 12.87 29.28
N SER A 119 -49.40 13.78 29.65
CA SER A 119 -50.86 13.59 29.55
C SER A 119 -51.45 14.62 28.60
N THR A 120 -51.30 14.36 27.30
CA THR A 120 -52.12 14.98 26.24
C THR A 120 -52.64 13.87 25.33
N GLY A 121 -53.67 13.17 25.81
CA GLY A 121 -54.54 12.33 25.00
C GLY A 121 -55.94 12.94 25.01
N PHE A 122 -56.24 13.82 24.06
CA PHE A 122 -57.60 14.29 23.81
C PHE A 122 -58.43 13.12 23.28
N GLY A 123 -59.36 12.63 24.11
CA GLY A 123 -60.35 11.63 23.71
C GLY A 123 -61.45 11.56 24.75
N GLY A 124 -62.56 12.27 24.51
CA GLY A 124 -63.76 12.11 25.33
C GLY A 124 -64.67 13.34 25.42
N MET A 125 -64.98 14.00 24.32
CA MET A 125 -66.19 14.81 24.24
C MET A 125 -67.19 14.13 23.29
N ALA A 126 -68.07 13.33 23.88
CA ALA A 126 -69.39 12.94 23.40
C ALA A 126 -70.14 12.58 24.71
N HIS A 127 -71.26 13.19 25.09
CA HIS A 127 -72.50 13.28 24.33
C HIS A 127 -73.45 14.23 25.09
N SER A 128 -74.20 15.06 24.36
CA SER A 128 -75.25 15.93 24.88
C SER A 128 -76.57 15.19 25.06
N GLY A 129 -77.24 15.43 26.19
CA GLY A 129 -78.71 15.42 26.38
C GLY A 129 -78.97 16.17 27.69
N SER A 130 -79.80 17.21 27.85
CA SER A 130 -81.21 17.43 27.44
C SER A 130 -82.05 16.21 27.81
N GLU A 131 -83.07 16.22 28.67
CA GLU A 131 -83.90 17.21 29.41
C GLU A 131 -84.22 16.53 30.77
N GLU A 132 -84.64 17.17 31.86
CA GLU A 132 -85.74 18.13 32.08
C GLU A 132 -85.44 19.11 33.24
#